data_AF-A0A9E5BDB0-F1
#
_entry.id   AF-A0A9E5BDB0-F1
#
_cell.length_a   1.000
_cell.length_b   1.000
_cell.length_c   1.000
_cell.angle_alpha   90.00
_cell.angle_beta   90.00
_cell.angle_gamma   90.00
#
_symmetry.space_group_name_H-M   'P 1'
#
loop_
_entity.id
_entity.type
_entity.pdbx_description
1 polymer ?
#
loop_
_entity_poly.entity_id
_entity_poly.type
_entity_poly.pdbx_seq_one_letter_code
_entity_poly.pdbx_strand_id
1 'polypeptide(L)'
;MKGSNVRRKTFDAPGSATVELVLVTPILMVLALFVVTAGRSGEALRQVQHAADNGARAASQASAKRRESAGLTAALDDLRASGRSCSDQSIQVATIEVGRLEAVRVIVSCRVDHAGLRLLGLSPRRVTAESTESIDVYRAK
;
A
#
# COMPACT_ATOMS: atom_id res chain seq x y z
N MET A 1 -61.60 -2.64 -49.03
CA MET A 1 -60.80 -1.93 -48.00
C MET A 1 -59.53 -2.72 -47.72
N LYS A 2 -58.35 -2.18 -48.01
CA LYS A 2 -57.06 -2.84 -47.76
C LYS A 2 -56.24 -1.91 -46.88
N GLY A 3 -56.29 -2.16 -45.57
CA GLY A 3 -55.59 -1.37 -44.56
C GLY A 3 -54.09 -1.64 -44.62
N SER A 4 -53.31 -0.64 -45.00
CA SER A 4 -51.86 -0.70 -45.06
C SER A 4 -51.21 -0.03 -43.86
N ASN A 5 -50.16 -0.69 -43.34
CA ASN A 5 -49.05 -0.17 -42.53
C ASN A 5 -49.36 0.27 -41.09
N VAL A 6 -48.48 0.10 -40.10
CA VAL A 6 -47.12 0.67 -40.05
C VAL A 6 -46.15 -0.27 -39.33
N ARG A 7 -45.13 -0.78 -40.05
CA ARG A 7 -43.91 -1.31 -39.42
C ARG A 7 -43.01 -0.13 -39.07
N ARG A 8 -42.91 0.24 -37.79
CA ARG A 8 -41.90 1.22 -37.33
C ARG A 8 -40.52 0.59 -37.53
N LYS A 9 -39.73 1.13 -38.46
CA LYS A 9 -38.29 0.91 -38.50
C LYS A 9 -37.67 1.80 -37.43
N THR A 10 -37.24 1.23 -36.31
CA THR A 10 -36.29 1.89 -35.42
C THR A 10 -35.00 2.09 -36.21
N PHE A 11 -34.68 3.35 -36.50
CA PHE A 11 -33.40 3.74 -37.07
C PHE A 11 -32.35 3.48 -35.99
N ASP A 12 -31.65 2.35 -36.10
CA ASP A 12 -30.46 2.08 -35.32
C ASP A 12 -29.33 2.91 -35.95
N ALA A 13 -29.03 4.06 -35.35
CA ALA A 13 -28.05 4.99 -35.89
C ALA A 13 -26.64 4.56 -35.44
N PRO A 14 -25.72 4.24 -36.36
CA PRO A 14 -24.33 3.87 -36.03
C PRO A 14 -23.50 5.01 -35.41
N GLY A 15 -24.08 6.20 -35.21
CA GLY A 15 -23.47 7.31 -34.48
C GLY A 15 -23.75 7.33 -32.97
N SER A 16 -24.76 6.59 -32.48
CA SER A 16 -25.15 6.62 -31.06
C SER A 16 -24.13 5.90 -30.18
N ALA A 17 -23.68 4.71 -30.61
CA ALA A 17 -22.71 3.92 -29.85
C ALA A 17 -21.34 4.64 -29.71
N THR A 18 -20.92 5.38 -30.75
CA THR A 18 -19.67 6.15 -30.69
C THR A 18 -19.75 7.36 -29.77
N VAL A 19 -20.86 8.08 -29.75
CA VAL A 19 -21.01 9.26 -28.88
C VAL A 19 -21.18 8.84 -27.41
N GLU A 20 -21.92 7.77 -27.15
CA GLU A 20 -22.03 7.19 -25.80
C GLU A 20 -20.67 6.70 -25.29
N LEU A 21 -19.89 6.02 -26.14
CA LEU A 21 -18.56 5.55 -25.75
C LEU A 21 -17.59 6.70 -25.45
N VAL A 22 -17.64 7.79 -26.23
CA VAL A 22 -16.79 8.98 -25.99
C VAL A 22 -17.13 9.64 -24.63
N LEU A 23 -18.38 9.61 -24.21
CA LEU A 23 -18.80 10.14 -22.90
C LEU A 23 -18.45 9.20 -21.74
N VAL A 24 -18.53 7.88 -21.95
CA VAL A 24 -18.25 6.87 -20.91
C VAL A 24 -16.74 6.65 -20.70
N THR A 25 -15.94 6.73 -21.77
CA THR A 25 -14.49 6.53 -21.71
C THR A 25 -13.77 7.37 -20.65
N PRO A 26 -13.96 8.70 -20.53
CA PRO A 26 -13.29 9.49 -19.50
C PRO A 26 -13.68 9.06 -18.08
N ILE A 27 -14.94 8.67 -17.87
CA ILE A 27 -15.41 8.17 -16.57
C ILE A 27 -14.69 6.86 -16.21
N LEU A 28 -14.60 5.92 -17.16
CA LEU A 28 -13.88 4.66 -16.96
C LEU A 28 -12.39 4.89 -16.71
N MET A 29 -11.78 5.87 -17.39
CA MET A 29 -10.39 6.29 -17.17
C MET A 29 -10.18 6.78 -15.73
N VAL A 30 -11.06 7.66 -15.23
CA VAL A 30 -11.00 8.15 -13.85
C VAL A 30 -11.20 7.00 -12.85
N LEU A 31 -12.15 6.10 -13.10
CA LEU A 31 -12.37 4.91 -12.28
C LEU A 31 -11.14 3.99 -12.26
N ALA A 32 -10.52 3.73 -13.40
CA ALA A 32 -9.30 2.94 -13.49
C ALA A 32 -8.14 3.58 -12.72
N LEU A 33 -7.94 4.90 -12.87
CA LEU A 33 -6.94 5.65 -12.11
C LEU A 33 -7.20 5.59 -10.60
N PHE A 34 -8.46 5.70 -10.19
CA PHE A 34 -8.85 5.56 -8.79
C PHE A 34 -8.50 4.17 -8.24
N VAL A 35 -8.85 3.11 -8.95
CA VAL A 35 -8.53 1.72 -8.55
C VAL A 35 -7.02 1.50 -8.44
N VAL A 36 -6.24 1.98 -9.42
CA VAL A 36 -4.76 1.88 -9.37
C VAL A 36 -4.20 2.64 -8.17
N THR A 37 -4.70 3.85 -7.91
CA THR A 37 -4.24 4.68 -6.80
C THR A 37 -4.57 4.04 -5.44
N ALA A 38 -5.79 3.51 -5.29
CA ALA A 38 -6.22 2.79 -4.10
C ALA A 38 -5.41 1.51 -3.89
N GLY A 39 -5.19 0.72 -4.95
CA GLY A 39 -4.39 -0.51 -4.90
C GLY A 39 -2.96 -0.26 -4.44
N ARG A 40 -2.25 0.68 -5.08
CA ARG A 40 -0.87 1.03 -4.72
C ARG A 40 -0.74 1.56 -3.29
N SER A 41 -1.73 2.32 -2.82
CA SER A 41 -1.74 2.83 -1.44
C SER A 41 -1.88 1.69 -0.43
N GLY A 42 -2.75 0.72 -0.71
CA GLY A 42 -2.95 -0.46 0.14
C GLY A 42 -1.75 -1.42 0.12
N GLU A 43 -1.09 -1.58 -1.02
CA GLU A 43 0.14 -2.38 -1.13
C GLU A 43 1.27 -1.79 -0.29
N ALA A 44 1.50 -0.48 -0.38
CA ALA A 44 2.53 0.18 0.40
C ALA A 44 2.29 0.08 1.92
N LEU A 45 1.03 0.22 2.37
CA LEU A 45 0.71 0.06 3.79
C LEU A 45 1.00 -1.37 4.28
N ARG A 46 0.57 -2.38 3.51
CA ARG A 46 0.86 -3.79 3.85
C ARG A 46 2.35 -4.06 3.88
N GLN A 47 3.10 -3.51 2.93
CA GLN A 47 4.54 -3.64 2.86
C GLN A 47 5.24 -3.05 4.10
N VAL A 48 4.89 -1.84 4.49
CA VAL A 48 5.46 -1.18 5.68
C VAL A 48 5.08 -1.91 6.96
N GLN A 49 3.85 -2.44 7.05
CA GLN A 49 3.42 -3.26 8.18
C GLN A 49 4.21 -4.57 8.27
N HIS A 50 4.34 -5.30 7.17
CA HIS A 50 5.13 -6.54 7.12
C HIS A 50 6.60 -6.31 7.51
N ALA A 51 7.20 -5.21 7.05
CA ALA A 51 8.55 -4.85 7.43
C ALA A 51 8.68 -4.54 8.93
N ALA A 52 7.69 -3.86 9.52
CA ALA A 52 7.65 -3.60 10.95
C ALA A 52 7.52 -4.89 11.76
N ASP A 53 6.63 -5.79 11.36
CA ASP A 53 6.41 -7.09 12.01
C ASP A 53 7.67 -7.97 11.93
N ASN A 54 8.28 -8.07 10.75
CA ASN A 54 9.51 -8.83 10.56
C ASN A 54 10.68 -8.24 11.35
N GLY A 55 10.80 -6.90 11.40
CA GLY A 55 11.79 -6.21 12.22
C GLY A 55 11.60 -6.47 13.71
N ALA A 56 10.37 -6.34 14.23
CA ALA A 56 10.06 -6.56 15.64
C ALA A 56 10.35 -8.00 16.07
N ARG A 57 9.98 -8.96 15.22
CA ARG A 57 10.22 -10.40 15.44
C ARG A 57 11.71 -10.76 15.41
N ALA A 58 12.48 -10.19 14.47
CA ALA A 58 13.92 -10.41 14.43
C ALA A 58 14.62 -9.80 15.64
N ALA A 59 14.19 -8.61 16.08
CA ALA A 59 14.74 -7.96 17.25
C ALA A 59 14.41 -8.70 18.55
N SER A 60 13.19 -9.22 18.71
CA SER A 60 12.78 -9.96 19.92
C SER A 60 13.56 -11.27 20.11
N GLN A 61 14.03 -11.88 19.01
CA GLN A 61 14.84 -13.11 19.04
C GLN A 61 16.35 -12.85 19.18
N ALA A 62 16.79 -11.62 18.95
CA ALA A 62 18.20 -11.25 19.02
C ALA A 62 18.63 -10.98 20.46
N SER A 63 19.94 -11.17 20.72
CA SER A 63 20.54 -10.81 22.00
C SER A 63 20.46 -9.30 22.23
N ALA A 64 20.45 -8.88 23.50
CA ALA A 64 20.31 -7.46 23.87
C ALA A 64 21.29 -6.52 23.15
N LYS A 65 22.53 -6.98 22.90
CA LYS A 65 23.57 -6.20 22.20
C LYS A 65 23.33 -6.03 20.70
N ARG A 66 22.56 -6.92 20.06
CA ARG A 66 22.32 -6.91 18.61
C ARG A 66 20.89 -6.58 18.21
N ARG A 67 19.98 -6.51 19.18
CA ARG A 67 18.54 -6.26 19.01
C ARG A 67 18.20 -5.16 18.02
N GLU A 68 18.79 -3.98 18.22
CA GLU A 68 18.59 -2.83 17.33
C GLU A 68 19.06 -3.14 15.90
N SER A 69 20.30 -3.60 15.76
CA SER A 69 20.89 -3.93 14.44
C SER A 69 20.14 -5.05 13.72
N ALA A 70 19.62 -6.05 14.45
CA ALA A 70 18.91 -7.19 13.91
C ALA A 70 17.52 -6.79 13.39
N GLY A 71 16.77 -6.01 14.18
CA GLY A 71 15.48 -5.48 13.76
C GLY A 71 15.60 -4.53 12.57
N LEU A 72 16.62 -3.66 12.59
CA LEU A 72 16.88 -2.71 11.50
C LEU A 72 17.22 -3.46 10.20
N THR A 73 18.12 -4.45 10.27
CA THR A 73 18.51 -5.23 9.09
C THR A 73 17.34 -6.03 8.52
N ALA A 74 16.58 -6.71 9.37
CA ALA A 74 15.42 -7.49 8.94
C ALA A 74 14.34 -6.61 8.28
N ALA A 75 14.02 -5.45 8.87
CA ALA A 75 13.07 -4.51 8.29
C ALA A 75 13.59 -3.92 6.95
N LEU A 76 14.88 -3.59 6.86
CA LEU A 76 15.48 -3.10 5.62
C LEU A 76 15.45 -4.15 4.50
N ASP A 77 15.78 -5.41 4.82
CA ASP A 77 15.82 -6.48 3.85
C ASP A 77 14.41 -6.84 3.37
N ASP A 78 13.42 -6.80 4.26
CA ASP A 78 12.01 -6.96 3.90
C ASP A 78 11.54 -5.86 2.94
N LEU A 79 11.84 -4.58 3.25
CA LEU A 79 11.52 -3.45 2.36
C LEU A 79 12.21 -3.56 1.00
N ARG A 80 13.46 -4.03 0.95
CA ARG A 80 14.21 -4.23 -0.29
C ARG A 80 13.60 -5.35 -1.15
N ALA A 81 13.15 -6.43 -0.52
CA ALA A 81 12.54 -7.57 -1.21
C ALA A 81 11.16 -7.22 -1.80
N SER A 82 10.41 -6.35 -1.14
CA SER A 82 9.02 -6.03 -1.48
C SER A 82 8.87 -4.92 -2.54
N GLY A 83 9.97 -4.30 -2.99
CA GLY A 83 10.01 -3.49 -4.22
C GLY A 83 9.83 -1.98 -4.05
N ARG A 84 9.86 -1.26 -5.19
CA ARG A 84 10.08 0.20 -5.28
C ARG A 84 8.89 1.11 -4.94
N SER A 85 7.83 0.58 -4.36
CA SER A 85 6.67 1.40 -3.94
C SER A 85 7.03 2.36 -2.80
N CYS A 86 8.12 2.05 -2.09
CA CYS A 86 8.64 2.81 -0.97
C CYS A 86 9.93 3.57 -1.32
N SER A 87 9.95 4.87 -1.04
CA SER A 87 11.12 5.75 -1.16
C SER A 87 11.36 6.50 0.15
N ASP A 88 12.61 6.88 0.44
CA ASP A 88 12.99 7.56 1.68
C ASP A 88 12.48 6.86 2.95
N GLN A 89 12.92 5.61 3.13
CA GLN A 89 12.54 4.79 4.28
C GLN A 89 13.32 5.19 5.53
N SER A 90 12.61 5.30 6.65
CA SER A 90 13.16 5.55 7.98
C SER A 90 12.62 4.49 8.94
N ILE A 91 13.53 3.71 9.50
CA ILE A 91 13.25 2.63 10.45
C ILE A 91 13.78 3.04 11.82
N GLN A 92 12.97 2.87 12.85
CA GLN A 92 13.35 3.11 14.24
C GLN A 92 13.07 1.84 15.03
N VAL A 93 14.06 1.36 15.78
CA VAL A 93 13.92 0.20 16.66
C VAL A 93 14.17 0.68 18.08
N ALA A 94 13.20 0.48 18.96
CA ALA A 94 13.30 0.88 20.35
C ALA A 94 12.91 -0.29 21.26
N THR A 95 13.68 -0.50 22.32
CA THR A 95 13.24 -1.37 23.42
C THR A 95 12.34 -0.52 24.32
N ILE A 96 11.15 -1.00 24.62
CA ILE A 96 10.17 -0.34 25.47
C ILE A 96 9.75 -1.28 26.61
N GLU A 97 9.35 -0.70 27.73
CA GLU A 97 8.78 -1.46 28.84
C GLU A 97 7.26 -1.57 28.67
N VAL A 98 6.73 -2.78 28.75
CA VAL A 98 5.29 -3.07 28.71
C VAL A 98 4.92 -3.72 30.04
N GLY A 99 4.57 -2.88 31.01
CA GLY A 99 4.29 -3.30 32.38
C GLY A 99 5.55 -3.75 33.10
N ARG A 100 5.71 -5.07 33.28
CA ARG A 100 6.88 -5.69 33.93
C ARG A 100 7.81 -6.42 32.96
N LEU A 101 7.50 -6.38 31.68
CA LEU A 101 8.23 -7.09 30.63
C LEU A 101 8.88 -6.06 29.69
N GLU A 102 10.02 -6.43 29.12
CA GLU A 102 10.60 -5.68 28.00
C GLU A 102 9.98 -6.16 26.68
N ALA A 103 9.71 -5.21 25.78
CA ALA A 103 9.27 -5.45 24.43
C ALA A 103 10.14 -4.65 23.46
N VAL A 104 10.13 -5.02 22.19
CA VAL A 104 10.72 -4.22 21.12
C VAL A 104 9.62 -3.65 20.27
N ARG A 105 9.68 -2.33 20.06
CA ARG A 105 8.86 -1.62 19.10
C ARG A 105 9.69 -1.25 17.89
N VAL A 106 9.21 -1.63 16.71
CA VAL A 106 9.79 -1.23 15.43
C VAL A 106 8.79 -0.34 14.71
N ILE A 107 9.23 0.86 14.34
CA ILE A 107 8.47 1.83 13.58
C ILE A 107 9.12 1.95 12.21
N VAL A 108 8.35 1.69 11.16
CA VAL A 108 8.79 1.84 9.78
C VAL A 108 7.98 2.95 9.14
N SER A 109 8.68 3.90 8.52
CA SER A 109 8.08 5.02 7.83
C SER A 109 8.69 5.17 6.44
N CYS A 110 7.90 5.63 5.50
CA CYS A 110 8.32 5.71 4.10
C CYS A 110 7.45 6.68 3.31
N ARG A 111 7.99 7.27 2.22
CA ARG A 111 7.20 7.98 1.20
C ARG A 111 6.76 7.04 0.09
N VAL A 112 5.44 7.01 -0.12
CA VAL A 112 4.83 6.35 -1.27
C VAL A 112 4.80 7.33 -2.42
N ASP A 113 5.49 6.99 -3.51
CA ASP A 113 5.45 7.78 -4.74
C ASP A 113 4.36 7.25 -5.68
N HIS A 114 3.41 8.12 -6.00
CA HIS A 114 2.38 7.84 -6.99
C HIS A 114 2.90 8.23 -8.38
N ALA A 115 3.86 7.45 -8.88
CA ALA A 115 4.40 7.64 -10.23
C ALA A 115 3.24 7.63 -11.25
N GLY A 116 3.10 8.72 -12.02
CA GLY A 116 2.01 8.94 -12.99
C GLY A 116 0.86 9.83 -12.52
N LEU A 117 0.70 10.07 -11.21
CA LEU A 117 -0.36 10.92 -10.66
C LEU A 117 0.13 12.32 -10.22
N ARG A 118 1.43 12.58 -10.32
CA ARG A 118 1.99 13.92 -10.08
C ARG A 118 1.39 14.98 -11.00
N LEU A 119 1.07 14.62 -12.24
CA LEU A 119 0.40 15.51 -13.20
C LEU A 119 -1.03 15.89 -12.77
N LEU A 120 -1.65 15.05 -11.92
CA LEU A 120 -2.96 15.27 -11.31
C LEU A 120 -2.87 16.02 -9.96
N GLY A 121 -1.69 16.54 -9.58
CA GLY A 121 -1.49 17.33 -8.37
C GLY A 121 -1.40 16.51 -7.07
N LEU A 122 -1.35 15.18 -7.15
CA LEU A 122 -1.21 14.33 -5.96
C LEU A 122 0.23 14.38 -5.43
N SER A 123 0.36 14.81 -4.17
CA SER A 123 1.64 14.92 -3.47
C SER A 123 2.06 13.57 -2.86
N PRO A 124 3.38 13.28 -2.77
CA PRO A 124 3.87 12.09 -2.09
C PRO A 124 3.35 12.04 -0.65
N ARG A 125 2.79 10.89 -0.24
CA ARG A 125 2.27 10.71 1.11
C ARG A 125 3.25 9.86 1.93
N ARG A 126 3.50 10.29 3.16
CA ARG A 126 4.20 9.45 4.15
C ARG A 126 3.24 8.42 4.73
N VAL A 127 3.65 7.17 4.73
CA VAL A 127 2.97 6.06 5.39
C VAL A 127 3.89 5.55 6.50
N THR A 128 3.31 5.32 7.66
CA THR A 128 4.02 4.84 8.85
C THR A 128 3.24 3.66 9.40
N ALA A 129 3.96 2.58 9.74
CA ALA A 129 3.43 1.47 10.49
C ALA A 129 4.34 1.16 11.68
N GLU A 130 3.78 0.57 12.72
CA GLU A 130 4.53 0.12 13.88
C GLU A 130 4.12 -1.29 14.26
N SER A 131 5.07 -2.01 14.86
CA SER A 131 4.85 -3.35 15.39
C SER A 131 5.61 -3.49 16.70
N THR A 132 4.99 -4.16 17.66
CA THR A 132 5.55 -4.38 19.00
C THR A 132 5.51 -5.86 19.33
N GLU A 133 6.67 -6.41 19.67
CA GLU A 133 6.83 -7.82 20.03
C GLU A 133 7.46 -7.93 21.42
N SER A 134 6.93 -8.84 22.25
CA SER A 134 7.49 -9.09 23.59
C SER A 134 8.81 -9.85 23.49
N ILE A 135 9.77 -9.51 24.36
CA ILE A 135 11.07 -10.16 24.39
C ILE A 135 10.95 -11.42 25.24
N ASP A 136 11.28 -12.57 24.65
CA ASP A 136 11.48 -13.78 25.43
C ASP A 136 12.85 -13.73 26.14
N VAL A 137 12.81 -13.33 27.41
CA VAL A 137 13.97 -13.21 28.29
C VAL A 137 14.77 -14.51 28.42
N TYR A 138 14.19 -15.68 28.16
CA TYR A 138 14.93 -16.95 28.21
C TYR A 138 15.80 -17.18 26.96
N ARG A 139 15.46 -16.53 25.83
CA ARG A 139 16.18 -16.65 24.56
C ARG A 139 17.13 -15.49 24.29
N ALA A 140 16.92 -14.34 24.94
CA ALA A 140 17.66 -13.10 24.70
C ALA A 140 18.99 -12.94 25.47
N LYS A 141 19.37 -13.93 26.30
CA LYS A 141 20.65 -13.98 27.03
C LYS A 141 21.80 -14.47 26.16
#